data_AF-A0A1Z4MY27-F1
#
_entry.id   AF-A0A1Z4MY27-F1
#
_cell.length_a   1.000
_cell.length_b   1.000
_cell.length_c   1.000
_cell.angle_alpha   90.00
_cell.angle_beta   90.00
_cell.angle_gamma   90.00
#
_symmetry.space_group_name_H-M   'P 1'
#
loop_
_entity.id
_entity.type
_entity.pdbx_description
1 polymer ?
#
loop_
_entity_poly.entity_id
_entity_poly.type
_entity_poly.pdbx_seq_one_letter_code
_entity_poly.pdbx_strand_id
1 'polypeptide(L)' 'MEGNKYVKLTKNNAPDGQHHWFPIDWVRAIDERAVYLKKTVDEVAAELLNEQPTGA' A
#
# COMPACT_ATOMS: atom_id res chain seq x y z
N MET A 1 -9.80 9.30 16.99
CA MET A 1 -9.66 7.95 16.40
C MET A 1 -8.91 8.11 15.09
N GLU A 2 -7.59 8.11 15.14
CA GLU A 2 -6.72 8.27 13.95
C GLU A 2 -6.59 6.91 13.26
N GLY A 3 -7.69 6.49 12.63
CA GLY A 3 -7.80 5.20 11.97
C GLY A 3 -6.90 5.14 10.73
N ASN A 4 -5.90 4.27 10.80
CA ASN A 4 -5.27 3.53 9.70
C ASN A 4 -5.35 4.19 8.32
N LYS A 5 -4.59 5.28 8.10
CA LYS A 5 -4.40 5.89 6.76
C LYS A 5 -3.57 5.03 5.80
N TYR A 6 -3.30 3.77 6.14
CA TYR A 6 -2.40 2.89 5.41
C TYR A 6 -3.09 1.56 5.12
N VAL A 7 -2.88 1.09 3.90
CA VAL A 7 -3.36 -0.18 3.39
C VAL A 7 -2.20 -1.19 3.42
N LYS A 8 -2.49 -2.40 3.87
CA LYS A 8 -1.52 -3.50 3.92
C LYS A 8 -1.54 -4.26 2.59
N LEU A 9 -0.41 -4.27 1.89
CA LEU A 9 -0.16 -5.18 0.79
C LEU A 9 0.33 -6.51 1.35
N THR A 10 -0.45 -7.57 1.15
CA THR A 10 -0.08 -8.91 1.60
C THR A 10 0.99 -9.50 0.69
N LYS A 11 1.82 -10.41 1.23
CA LYS A 11 2.98 -10.99 0.54
C LYS A 11 2.64 -11.68 -0.78
N ASN A 12 1.42 -12.19 -0.92
CA ASN A 12 0.97 -12.84 -2.15
C ASN A 12 0.75 -11.86 -3.31
N ASN A 13 0.59 -10.57 -3.00
CA ASN A 13 0.34 -9.50 -3.95
C ASN A 13 1.53 -8.54 -4.07
N ALA A 14 2.60 -8.76 -3.30
CA ALA A 14 3.85 -8.03 -3.41
C ALA A 14 4.83 -8.79 -4.32
N PRO A 15 5.51 -8.13 -5.27
CA PRO A 15 6.48 -8.77 -6.16
C PRO A 15 7.68 -9.37 -5.40
N ASP A 16 7.97 -8.85 -4.19
CA ASP A 16 9.11 -9.25 -3.38
C ASP A 16 8.76 -10.34 -2.33
N GLY A 17 7.49 -10.75 -2.23
CA GLY A 17 7.05 -11.74 -1.23
C GLY A 17 7.06 -11.21 0.22
N GLN A 18 7.26 -9.91 0.42
CA GLN A 18 7.22 -9.25 1.72
C GLN A 18 5.90 -8.50 1.94
N HIS A 19 5.56 -8.24 3.22
CA HIS A 19 4.44 -7.37 3.54
C HIS A 19 4.88 -5.94 3.40
N HIS A 20 4.13 -5.16 2.62
CA HIS A 20 4.38 -3.73 2.50
C HIS A 20 3.15 -2.93 2.90
N TRP A 21 3.38 -1.66 3.21
CA TRP A 21 2.35 -0.70 3.56
C TRP A 21 2.46 0.51 2.65
N PHE A 22 1.31 1.02 2.25
CA PHE A 22 1.20 2.24 1.47
C PHE A 22 0.02 3.08 1.97
N PRO A 23 0.09 4.41 1.84
CA PRO A 23 -0.99 5.28 2.28
C PRO A 23 -2.22 5.12 1.37
N ILE A 24 -3.42 5.17 1.97
CA ILE A 24 -4.70 5.09 1.25
C ILE A 24 -4.86 6.24 0.25
N ASP A 25 -4.15 7.36 0.45
CA ASP A 25 -4.12 8.47 -0.50
C ASP A 25 -3.68 8.05 -1.90
N TRP A 26 -2.84 7.02 -2.02
CA TRP A 26 -2.41 6.52 -3.33
C TRP A 26 -3.50 5.76 -4.07
N VAL A 27 -4.56 5.34 -3.40
CA VAL A 27 -5.64 4.58 -4.01
C VAL A 27 -6.45 5.50 -4.92
N ARG A 28 -6.51 5.15 -6.20
CA ARG A 28 -7.37 5.79 -7.20
C ARG A 28 -8.76 5.18 -7.22
N ALA A 29 -8.83 3.86 -7.17
CA ALA A 29 -10.07 3.10 -7.21
C ALA A 29 -9.88 1.74 -6.52
N ILE A 30 -10.98 1.20 -6.01
CA ILE A 30 -11.03 -0.13 -5.41
C ILE A 30 -12.11 -0.92 -6.14
N ASP A 31 -11.73 -2.08 -6.64
CA ASP A 31 -12.62 -3.07 -7.22
C ASP A 31 -12.63 -4.34 -6.36
N GLU A 32 -13.59 -5.22 -6.59
CA GLU A 32 -13.76 -6.47 -5.82
C GLU A 32 -12.53 -7.40 -5.89
N ARG A 33 -11.66 -7.21 -6.88
CA ARG A 33 -10.50 -8.07 -7.15
C ARG A 33 -9.16 -7.35 -7.07
N ALA A 34 -9.14 -6.01 -7.11
CA ALA A 34 -7.90 -5.25 -7.24
C ALA A 34 -8.03 -3.83 -6.67
N VAL A 35 -6.90 -3.29 -6.22
CA VAL A 35 -6.77 -1.89 -5.84
C VAL A 35 -5.96 -1.18 -6.91
N TYR A 36 -6.54 -0.15 -7.51
CA TYR A 36 -5.86 0.69 -8.49
C TYR A 36 -5.19 1.85 -7.78
N LEU A 37 -3.88 1.98 -7.96
CA LEU A 37 -3.11 3.09 -7.45
C LEU A 37 -3.05 4.21 -8.49
N LYS A 38 -2.99 5.46 -8.02
CA LYS A 38 -2.77 6.65 -8.86
C LYS A 38 -1.29 6.85 -9.23
N LYS A 39 -0.40 6.04 -8.64
CA LYS A 39 1.05 6.05 -8.85
C LYS A 39 1.50 4.90 -9.75
N THR A 40 2.66 5.05 -10.36
CA THR A 40 3.30 4.00 -11.16
C THR A 40 3.93 2.91 -10.28
N VAL A 41 4.19 1.74 -10.87
CA VAL A 41 4.80 0.61 -10.13
C VAL A 41 6.18 0.94 -9.57
N ASP A 42 6.96 1.77 -10.27
CA ASP A 42 8.30 2.17 -9.86
C ASP A 42 8.27 3.09 -8.64
N GLU A 43 7.40 4.12 -8.66
CA GLU A 43 7.18 5.01 -7.51
C GLU A 43 6.68 4.22 -6.30
N VAL A 44 5.72 3.31 -6.52
CA VAL A 44 5.20 2.46 -5.45
C VAL A 44 6.33 1.64 -4.87
N ALA A 45 7.10 0.89 -5.68
CA ALA A 45 8.18 0.04 -5.20
C ALA A 45 9.26 0.82 -4.43
N ALA A 46 9.57 2.05 -4.82
CA ALA A 46 10.54 2.91 -4.15
C ALA A 46 10.03 3.48 -2.81
N GLU A 47 8.73 3.73 -2.68
CA GLU A 47 8.12 4.37 -1.51
C GLU A 47 7.34 3.39 -0.60
N LEU A 48 7.25 2.10 -0.96
CA LEU A 48 6.61 1.07 -0.15
C LEU A 48 7.33 0.94 1.21
N LEU A 49 6.53 0.93 2.28
CA LEU A 49 7.05 0.77 3.64
C LEU A 49 7.06 -0.70 4.03
N ASN A 50 8.17 -1.20 4.55
CA ASN A 50 8.29 -2.60 5.01
C ASN A 50 7.62 -2.80 6.39
N GLU A 51 7.49 -1.73 7.16
CA GLU A 51 6.87 -1.72 8.48
C GLU A 51 5.60 -0.88 8.47
N GLN A 52 4.68 -1.18 9.39
CA GLN A 52 3.48 -0.38 9.57
C GLN A 52 3.90 0.98 10.14
N PRO A 53 3.67 2.10 9.43
CA PRO A 53 3.92 3.40 10.01
C PRO A 53 2.96 3.61 11.19
N THR A 54 3.49 3.50 12.40
CA THR A 54 2.81 3.95 13.61
C THR A 54 2.81 5.47 13.57
N GLY A 55 1.62 6.06 13.39
CA GLY A 55 1.45 7.51 13.41
C GLY A 55 2.10 8.09 14.66
N ALA A 56 2.96 9.09 14.45
CA ALA A 56 3.49 9.96 15.50
C ALA A 56 2.41 10.95 15.95
#